data_AF-A0A968W2E9-F1
#
_entry.id   AF-A0A968W2E9-F1
#
_cell.length_a   1.000
_cell.length_b   1.000
_cell.length_c   1.000
_cell.angle_alpha   90.00
_cell.angle_beta   90.00
_cell.angle_gamma   90.00
#
_symmetry.space_group_name_H-M   'P 1'
#
loop_
_entity.id
_entity.type
_entity.pdbx_description
1 polymer ?
#
loop_
_entity_poly.entity_id
_entity_poly.type
_entity_poly.pdbx_seq_one_letter_code
_entity_poly.pdbx_strand_id
1 'polypeptide(L)'
;MAISDKDSNSDTQEIKRLRFLNRANTKLTTGDTLALFAVGTFGLHLITFFLLILLYGSYSQLNKKPPPSLVQLETGKAIQVAPLGNTERTPQVVSRFVSDTMTLMMNWSGTLPPTTVEENAKPLQDKGVDMVERGSRGSKVTSGAWQASYALSEDFRKEFLQKLASMTPQGVFKGTTQVVLIPLSIESPTKIEEGKWKVKMIANLNVFDQTNNLGEVIPFNKEIFVRAVVAPSSPVSTSSLAAVIYQVRASGLEIYAIRDLQAENL
;
A
#
# COMPACT_ATOMS: atom_id res chain seq x y z
N MET A 1 29.01 78.93 -79.71
CA MET A 1 27.79 78.30 -80.24
C MET A 1 27.54 77.05 -79.40
N ALA A 2 26.45 77.05 -78.62
CA ALA A 2 26.13 76.03 -77.63
C ALA A 2 25.20 74.97 -78.23
N ILE A 3 25.49 73.67 -78.04
CA ILE A 3 24.57 72.53 -78.17
C ILE A 3 25.15 71.41 -77.28
N SER A 4 24.65 71.18 -76.07
CA SER A 4 23.47 70.39 -75.65
C SER A 4 23.83 68.95 -75.28
N ASP A 5 23.79 68.70 -73.98
CA ASP A 5 23.64 67.41 -73.30
C ASP A 5 22.41 66.64 -73.82
N LYS A 6 22.60 65.35 -74.10
CA LYS A 6 21.66 64.20 -73.95
C LYS A 6 22.05 63.12 -74.96
N ASP A 7 22.65 62.03 -74.50
CA ASP A 7 22.44 60.68 -75.06
C ASP A 7 23.22 59.55 -74.36
N SER A 8 23.79 59.76 -73.17
CA SER A 8 24.57 58.71 -72.48
C SER A 8 23.75 57.80 -71.53
N ASN A 9 22.42 57.97 -71.43
CA ASN A 9 21.61 57.30 -70.39
C ASN A 9 20.55 56.30 -70.90
N SER A 10 20.33 56.18 -72.21
CA SER A 10 19.39 55.18 -72.79
C SER A 10 20.01 53.79 -72.94
N ASP A 11 21.25 53.71 -73.44
CA ASP A 11 21.94 52.44 -73.70
C ASP A 11 22.23 51.65 -72.41
N THR A 12 22.51 52.35 -71.32
CA THR A 12 22.83 51.71 -70.02
C THR A 12 21.59 51.09 -69.37
N GLN A 13 20.37 51.58 -69.67
CA GLN A 13 19.14 50.99 -69.15
C GLN A 13 18.63 49.83 -70.00
N GLU A 14 18.79 49.87 -71.32
CA GLU A 14 18.45 48.74 -72.19
C GLU A 14 19.33 47.52 -71.90
N ILE A 15 20.64 47.72 -71.73
CA ILE A 15 21.58 46.65 -71.37
C ILE A 15 21.28 46.06 -69.98
N LYS A 16 20.74 46.85 -69.04
CA LYS A 16 20.30 46.36 -67.72
C LYS A 16 18.95 45.63 -67.79
N ARG A 17 18.04 46.05 -68.68
CA ARG A 17 16.74 45.38 -68.90
C ARG A 17 16.89 44.06 -69.66
N LEU A 18 17.89 43.90 -70.54
CA LEU A 18 18.06 42.64 -71.27
C LEU A 18 18.72 41.52 -70.45
N ARG A 19 19.26 41.81 -69.25
CA ARG A 19 19.86 40.79 -68.36
C ARG A 19 18.86 40.00 -67.53
N PHE A 20 17.64 40.50 -67.29
CA PHE A 20 16.64 39.77 -66.50
C PHE A 20 15.90 38.69 -67.30
N LEU A 21 15.98 38.72 -68.63
CA LEU A 21 15.39 37.70 -69.52
C LEU A 21 16.33 36.52 -69.79
N ASN A 22 17.60 36.62 -69.42
CA ASN A 22 18.54 35.51 -69.50
C ASN A 22 18.55 34.69 -68.20
N ARG A 23 17.37 34.27 -67.75
CA ARG A 23 17.30 33.05 -66.92
C ARG A 23 17.56 31.91 -67.88
N ALA A 24 18.81 31.48 -67.95
CA ALA A 24 19.18 30.26 -68.63
C ALA A 24 18.22 29.17 -68.12
N ASN A 25 17.39 28.64 -69.02
CA ASN A 25 16.76 27.35 -68.82
C ASN A 25 17.91 26.35 -68.76
N THR A 26 18.47 26.15 -67.57
CA THR A 26 19.48 25.14 -67.30
C THR A 26 18.80 23.80 -67.54
N LYS A 27 18.98 23.25 -68.75
CA LYS A 27 18.66 21.85 -69.03
C LYS A 27 19.48 21.05 -68.03
N LEU A 28 18.80 20.50 -67.03
CA LEU A 28 19.41 19.63 -66.03
C LEU A 28 20.18 18.56 -66.79
N THR A 29 21.51 18.58 -66.66
CA THR A 29 22.35 17.57 -67.26
C THR A 29 22.15 16.26 -66.50
N THR A 30 22.47 15.11 -67.09
CA THR A 30 22.34 13.82 -66.40
C THR A 30 23.13 13.77 -65.08
N GLY A 31 24.20 14.57 -64.94
CA GLY A 31 24.93 14.75 -63.68
C GLY A 31 24.14 15.52 -62.62
N ASP A 32 23.40 16.56 -63.02
CA ASP A 32 22.58 17.38 -62.09
C ASP A 32 21.37 16.60 -61.56
N THR A 33 20.76 15.75 -62.40
CA THR A 33 19.65 14.88 -61.96
C THR A 33 20.12 13.78 -61.01
N LEU A 34 21.31 13.21 -61.24
CA LEU A 34 21.94 12.25 -60.32
C LEU A 34 22.31 12.90 -58.99
N ALA A 35 22.84 14.12 -59.00
CA ALA A 35 23.15 14.87 -57.78
C ALA A 35 21.88 15.20 -56.99
N LEU A 36 20.81 15.65 -57.65
CA LEU A 36 19.52 15.93 -57.01
C LEU A 36 18.90 14.66 -56.41
N PHE A 37 19.01 13.53 -57.12
CA PHE A 37 18.57 12.23 -56.61
C PHE A 37 19.39 11.77 -55.40
N ALA A 38 20.71 11.96 -55.41
CA ALA A 38 21.58 11.63 -54.28
C ALA A 38 21.27 12.48 -53.03
N VAL A 39 21.03 13.78 -53.20
CA VAL A 39 20.63 14.67 -52.10
C VAL A 39 19.25 14.32 -51.56
N GLY A 40 18.29 14.03 -52.45
CA GLY A 40 16.94 13.62 -52.08
C GLY A 40 16.92 12.29 -51.31
N THR A 41 17.68 11.29 -51.78
CA THR A 41 17.79 10.00 -51.09
C THR A 41 18.51 10.15 -49.75
N PHE A 42 19.58 10.95 -49.66
CA PHE A 42 20.26 11.23 -48.39
C PHE A 42 19.35 11.93 -47.37
N GLY A 43 18.57 12.93 -47.82
CA GLY A 43 17.58 13.60 -46.98
C GLY A 43 16.49 12.66 -46.47
N LEU A 44 15.98 11.78 -47.33
CA LEU A 44 15.02 10.75 -46.93
C LEU A 44 15.62 9.80 -45.89
N HIS A 45 16.88 9.37 -46.06
CA HIS A 45 17.57 8.51 -45.09
C HIS A 45 17.76 9.20 -43.73
N LEU A 46 18.05 10.50 -43.69
CA LEU A 46 18.12 11.27 -42.44
C LEU A 46 16.77 11.31 -41.71
N ILE A 47 15.67 11.50 -42.45
CA ILE A 47 14.32 11.48 -41.89
C ILE A 47 13.99 10.08 -41.36
N THR A 48 14.26 9.03 -42.14
CA THR A 48 14.06 7.64 -41.70
C THR A 48 14.88 7.31 -40.45
N PHE A 49 16.15 7.71 -40.41
CA PHE A 49 17.02 7.54 -39.26
C PHE A 49 16.47 8.25 -38.02
N PHE A 50 15.98 9.48 -38.17
CA PHE A 50 15.36 10.22 -37.07
C PHE A 50 14.08 9.53 -36.56
N LEU A 51 13.22 9.03 -37.45
CA LEU A 51 12.03 8.24 -37.06
C LEU A 51 12.40 6.96 -36.30
N LEU A 52 13.48 6.28 -36.72
CA LEU A 52 13.98 5.09 -36.01
C LEU A 52 14.46 5.43 -34.60
N ILE A 53 15.11 6.58 -34.39
CA ILE A 53 15.50 7.03 -33.05
C ILE A 53 14.28 7.28 -32.16
N LEU A 54 13.24 7.92 -32.69
CA LEU A 54 12.00 8.16 -31.93
C LEU A 54 11.29 6.86 -31.55
N LEU A 55 11.22 5.91 -32.48
CA LEU A 55 10.68 4.57 -32.23
C LEU A 55 11.51 3.84 -31.17
N TYR A 56 12.83 3.84 -31.29
CA TYR A 56 13.72 3.24 -30.29
C TYR A 56 13.55 3.88 -28.91
N GLY A 57 13.43 5.20 -28.83
CA GLY A 57 13.13 5.91 -27.57
C GLY A 57 11.83 5.44 -26.94
N SER A 58 10.76 5.33 -27.73
CA SER A 58 9.45 4.82 -27.27
C SER A 58 9.53 3.37 -26.77
N TYR A 59 10.18 2.48 -27.53
CA TYR A 59 10.37 1.07 -27.15
C TYR A 59 11.27 0.89 -25.92
N SER A 60 12.35 1.68 -25.81
CA SER A 60 13.27 1.65 -24.67
C SER A 60 12.56 2.04 -23.36
N GLN A 61 11.63 2.99 -23.41
CA GLN A 61 10.82 3.38 -22.25
C GLN A 61 9.81 2.28 -21.84
N LEU A 62 9.36 1.45 -22.78
CA LEU A 62 8.46 0.32 -22.49
C LEU A 62 9.23 -0.86 -21.85
N ASN A 63 10.44 -1.15 -22.32
CA ASN A 63 11.32 -2.19 -21.75
C ASN A 63 11.83 -1.83 -20.33
N LYS A 64 11.81 -0.56 -19.96
CA LYS A 64 12.15 -0.11 -18.60
C LYS A 64 11.01 -0.25 -17.59
N LYS A 65 9.77 -0.55 -18.03
CA LYS A 65 8.68 -0.84 -17.09
C LYS A 65 8.91 -2.24 -16.54
N PRO A 66 9.03 -2.42 -15.21
CA PRO A 66 9.17 -3.75 -14.63
C PRO A 66 7.97 -4.59 -15.08
N PRO A 67 8.17 -5.84 -15.55
CA PRO A 67 7.07 -6.70 -15.91
C PRO A 67 6.13 -6.87 -14.69
N PRO A 68 4.81 -6.86 -14.89
CA PRO A 68 3.89 -7.11 -13.78
C PRO A 68 4.22 -8.48 -13.19
N SER A 69 4.37 -8.56 -11.87
CA SER A 69 4.44 -9.86 -11.20
C SER A 69 3.05 -10.46 -11.27
N LEU A 70 2.93 -11.61 -11.93
CA LEU A 70 1.70 -12.36 -12.03
C LEU A 70 1.79 -13.51 -11.03
N VAL A 71 0.83 -13.57 -10.10
CA VAL A 71 0.64 -14.75 -9.27
C VAL A 71 -0.66 -15.42 -9.70
N GLN A 72 -0.61 -16.74 -9.90
CA GLN A 72 -1.78 -17.56 -10.21
C GLN A 72 -2.30 -18.16 -8.91
N LEU A 73 -3.58 -17.92 -8.63
CA LEU A 73 -4.27 -18.53 -7.51
C LEU A 73 -4.55 -20.01 -7.83
N GLU A 74 -4.74 -20.82 -6.80
CA GLU A 74 -5.15 -22.24 -6.92
C GLU A 74 -6.44 -22.42 -7.74
N THR A 75 -7.27 -21.38 -7.81
CA THR A 75 -8.50 -21.31 -8.62
C THR A 75 -8.25 -21.14 -10.12
N GLY A 76 -6.98 -21.02 -10.54
CA GLY A 76 -6.57 -20.77 -11.92
C GLY A 76 -6.61 -19.29 -12.32
N LYS A 77 -7.16 -18.39 -11.48
CA LYS A 77 -7.22 -16.95 -11.73
C LYS A 77 -5.83 -16.32 -11.56
N ALA A 78 -5.38 -15.58 -12.58
CA ALA A 78 -4.20 -14.72 -12.47
C ALA A 78 -4.58 -13.36 -11.88
N ILE A 79 -3.77 -12.88 -10.93
CA ILE A 79 -3.87 -11.52 -10.42
C ILE A 79 -2.54 -10.79 -10.67
N GLN A 80 -2.64 -9.51 -11.03
CA GLN A 80 -1.47 -8.64 -11.14
C GLN A 80 -1.12 -8.14 -9.74
N VAL A 81 0.15 -8.27 -9.35
CA VAL A 81 0.66 -7.75 -8.08
C VAL A 81 1.85 -6.83 -8.33
N ALA A 82 1.93 -5.77 -7.55
CA ALA A 82 3.14 -4.97 -7.50
C ALA A 82 4.21 -5.77 -6.73
N PRO A 83 5.46 -5.85 -7.23
CA PRO A 83 6.52 -6.51 -6.49
C PRO A 83 6.74 -5.77 -5.17
N LEU A 84 6.71 -6.52 -4.07
CA LEU A 84 6.92 -6.01 -2.71
C LEU A 84 8.00 -6.88 -2.05
N GLY A 85 8.89 -6.27 -1.27
CA GLY A 85 9.90 -7.01 -0.50
C GLY A 85 9.25 -8.03 0.44
N ASN A 86 9.93 -9.13 0.73
CA ASN A 86 9.44 -10.17 1.63
C ASN A 86 9.12 -9.64 3.05
N THR A 87 9.87 -8.63 3.50
CA THR A 87 9.71 -7.92 4.76
C THR A 87 8.80 -6.69 4.64
N GLU A 88 8.37 -6.30 3.45
CA GLU A 88 7.59 -5.08 3.23
C GLU A 88 6.08 -5.37 3.25
N ARG A 89 5.30 -4.42 3.76
CA ARG A 89 3.84 -4.46 3.77
C ARG A 89 3.29 -3.09 3.42
N THR A 90 2.12 -3.07 2.77
CA THR A 90 1.45 -1.80 2.49
C THR A 90 0.91 -1.19 3.79
N PRO A 91 0.82 0.15 3.88
CA PRO A 91 0.25 0.81 5.06
C PRO A 91 -1.13 0.27 5.43
N GLN A 92 -1.97 -0.05 4.43
CA GLN A 92 -3.32 -0.57 4.62
C GLN A 92 -3.32 -1.95 5.31
N VAL A 93 -2.38 -2.84 4.95
CA VAL A 93 -2.26 -4.16 5.58
C VAL A 93 -1.82 -4.02 7.03
N VAL A 94 -0.86 -3.14 7.32
CA VAL A 94 -0.37 -2.91 8.69
C VAL A 94 -1.47 -2.27 9.55
N SER A 95 -2.14 -1.22 9.07
CA SER A 95 -3.26 -0.58 9.81
C SER A 95 -4.40 -1.56 10.08
N ARG A 96 -4.79 -2.36 9.08
CA ARG A 96 -5.85 -3.35 9.25
C ARG A 96 -5.46 -4.43 10.25
N PHE A 97 -4.25 -4.97 10.12
CA PHE A 97 -3.72 -5.94 11.08
C PHE A 97 -3.78 -5.39 12.51
N VAL A 98 -3.32 -4.16 12.74
CA VAL A 98 -3.38 -3.51 14.06
C VAL A 98 -4.82 -3.33 14.53
N SER A 99 -5.70 -2.78 13.69
CA SER A 99 -7.11 -2.56 14.01
C SER A 99 -7.82 -3.85 14.39
N ASP A 100 -7.75 -4.86 13.54
CA ASP A 100 -8.44 -6.14 13.70
C ASP A 100 -7.91 -6.86 14.96
N THR A 101 -6.59 -6.87 15.15
CA THR A 101 -5.98 -7.54 16.31
C THR A 101 -6.31 -6.83 17.62
N MET A 102 -6.20 -5.50 17.68
CA MET A 102 -6.52 -4.74 18.90
C MET A 102 -8.00 -4.81 19.23
N THR A 103 -8.87 -4.76 18.22
CA THR A 103 -10.32 -4.93 18.40
C THR A 103 -10.62 -6.30 19.00
N LEU A 104 -10.03 -7.37 18.46
CA LEU A 104 -10.25 -8.72 18.98
C LEU A 104 -9.64 -8.93 20.39
N MET A 105 -8.53 -8.25 20.71
CA MET A 105 -7.92 -8.30 22.04
C MET A 105 -8.69 -7.52 23.10
N MET A 106 -9.30 -6.39 22.74
CA MET A 106 -9.86 -5.42 23.70
C MET A 106 -11.39 -5.39 23.72
N ASN A 107 -12.08 -6.00 22.76
CA ASN A 107 -13.53 -6.21 22.82
C ASN A 107 -13.86 -7.42 23.68
N TRP A 108 -14.49 -7.19 24.82
CA TRP A 108 -14.89 -8.19 25.78
C TRP A 108 -16.42 -8.17 25.92
N SER A 109 -17.12 -8.87 25.03
CA SER A 109 -18.60 -8.92 25.03
C SER A 109 -19.19 -9.92 26.04
N GLY A 110 -18.36 -10.81 26.59
CA GLY A 110 -18.82 -11.93 27.43
C GLY A 110 -19.46 -13.09 26.64
N THR A 111 -19.39 -13.03 25.31
CA THR A 111 -19.94 -14.04 24.40
C THR A 111 -18.88 -14.50 23.40
N LEU A 112 -19.00 -15.74 22.94
CA LEU A 112 -18.17 -16.27 21.87
C LEU A 112 -18.60 -15.67 20.52
N PRO A 113 -17.66 -15.42 19.59
CA PRO A 113 -18.00 -15.06 18.23
C PRO A 113 -18.91 -16.14 17.61
N PRO A 114 -20.07 -15.78 17.05
CA PRO A 114 -20.99 -16.75 16.49
C PRO A 114 -20.38 -17.38 15.23
N THR A 115 -20.44 -18.71 15.16
CA THR A 115 -20.00 -19.50 13.99
C THR A 115 -21.17 -19.95 13.13
N THR A 116 -22.40 -19.86 13.65
CA THR A 116 -23.65 -20.23 12.98
C THR A 116 -24.73 -19.14 13.13
N VAL A 117 -25.79 -19.23 12.32
CA VAL A 117 -26.94 -18.29 12.40
C VAL A 117 -27.67 -18.46 13.74
N GLU A 118 -27.73 -19.69 14.25
CA GLU A 118 -28.35 -20.04 15.52
C GLU A 118 -27.58 -19.45 16.70
N GLU A 119 -26.24 -19.50 16.67
CA GLU A 119 -25.39 -18.87 17.68
C GLU A 119 -25.49 -17.34 17.64
N ASN A 120 -25.77 -16.75 16.47
CA ASN A 120 -26.03 -15.32 16.39
C ASN A 120 -27.36 -14.94 17.07
N ALA A 121 -28.38 -15.79 16.97
CA ALA A 121 -29.67 -15.59 17.65
C ALA A 121 -29.61 -15.88 19.16
N LYS A 122 -28.73 -16.79 19.59
CA LYS A 122 -28.49 -17.14 21.00
C LYS A 122 -26.97 -17.22 21.26
N PRO A 123 -26.32 -16.08 21.53
CA PRO A 123 -24.88 -16.03 21.77
C PRO A 123 -24.46 -16.96 22.91
N LEU A 124 -23.47 -17.81 22.64
CA LEU A 124 -22.87 -18.66 23.66
C LEU A 124 -22.01 -17.79 24.59
N GLN A 125 -22.14 -18.02 25.89
CA GLN A 125 -21.36 -17.31 26.89
C GLN A 125 -19.88 -17.71 26.84
N ASP A 126 -18.98 -16.72 26.86
CA ASP A 126 -17.54 -16.95 26.94
C ASP A 126 -17.13 -17.21 28.39
N LYS A 127 -16.69 -18.44 28.68
CA LYS A 127 -16.20 -18.84 30.01
C LYS A 127 -14.78 -18.35 30.29
N GLY A 128 -14.13 -17.77 29.29
CA GLY A 128 -12.75 -17.33 29.33
C GLY A 128 -11.72 -18.47 29.31
N VAL A 129 -10.48 -18.09 29.07
CA VAL A 129 -9.31 -18.98 29.09
C VAL A 129 -8.49 -18.68 30.34
N ASP A 130 -8.21 -19.71 31.15
CA ASP A 130 -7.39 -19.58 32.34
C ASP A 130 -5.91 -19.40 32.00
N MET A 131 -5.28 -18.40 32.61
CA MET A 131 -3.83 -18.22 32.56
C MET A 131 -3.20 -19.17 33.59
N VAL A 132 -2.90 -20.41 33.17
CA VAL A 132 -2.32 -21.45 34.04
C VAL A 132 -0.85 -21.14 34.33
N GLU A 133 -0.59 -20.22 35.25
CA GLU A 133 0.72 -20.08 35.87
C GLU A 133 0.56 -20.15 37.39
N ARG A 134 1.29 -21.08 38.02
CA ARG A 134 1.22 -21.46 39.44
C ARG A 134 1.11 -20.21 40.34
N GLY A 135 -0.08 -19.90 40.81
CA GLY A 135 -0.31 -18.88 41.85
C GLY A 135 -1.52 -17.97 41.61
N SER A 136 -1.91 -17.71 40.37
CA SER A 136 -2.97 -16.73 40.06
C SER A 136 -4.33 -17.40 39.87
N ARG A 137 -4.95 -17.84 40.97
CA ARG A 137 -6.37 -18.28 40.94
C ARG A 137 -7.24 -17.10 40.48
N GLY A 138 -7.85 -17.20 39.29
CA GLY A 138 -8.86 -16.26 38.79
C GLY A 138 -8.42 -15.32 37.66
N SER A 139 -7.17 -15.40 37.18
CA SER A 139 -6.73 -14.61 36.02
C SER A 139 -7.20 -15.26 34.72
N LYS A 140 -8.32 -14.77 34.18
CA LYS A 140 -8.92 -15.20 32.91
C LYS A 140 -8.86 -14.09 31.87
N VAL A 141 -8.72 -14.47 30.62
CA VAL A 141 -8.91 -13.59 29.46
C VAL A 141 -10.07 -14.11 28.60
N THR A 142 -10.68 -13.26 27.77
CA THR A 142 -11.67 -13.73 26.81
C THR A 142 -11.05 -14.67 25.78
N SER A 143 -11.85 -15.59 25.25
CA SER A 143 -11.41 -16.53 24.22
C SER A 143 -10.91 -15.81 22.96
N GLY A 144 -11.59 -14.72 22.57
CA GLY A 144 -11.15 -13.86 21.46
C GLY A 144 -9.79 -13.21 21.73
N ALA A 145 -9.58 -12.66 22.92
CA ALA A 145 -8.30 -12.07 23.27
C ALA A 145 -7.16 -13.10 23.34
N TRP A 146 -7.45 -14.30 23.86
CA TRP A 146 -6.48 -15.40 23.86
C TRP A 146 -6.09 -15.80 22.43
N GLN A 147 -7.04 -15.90 21.51
CA GLN A 147 -6.77 -16.19 20.09
C GLN A 147 -5.97 -15.06 19.42
N ALA A 148 -6.37 -13.81 19.61
CA ALA A 148 -5.67 -12.65 19.07
C ALA A 148 -4.25 -12.49 19.62
N SER A 149 -4.00 -12.97 20.85
CA SER A 149 -2.67 -12.93 21.47
C SER A 149 -1.60 -13.66 20.66
N TYR A 150 -1.97 -14.61 19.79
CA TYR A 150 -1.01 -15.27 18.90
C TYR A 150 -0.45 -14.33 17.81
N ALA A 151 -1.07 -13.16 17.59
CA ALA A 151 -0.49 -12.10 16.76
C ALA A 151 0.58 -11.28 17.48
N LEU A 152 0.79 -11.50 18.78
CA LEU A 152 1.88 -10.91 19.55
C LEU A 152 3.14 -11.78 19.42
N SER A 153 4.32 -11.16 19.54
CA SER A 153 5.58 -11.89 19.66
C SER A 153 5.60 -12.73 20.95
N GLU A 154 6.24 -13.90 20.92
CA GLU A 154 6.15 -14.87 22.03
C GLU A 154 6.66 -14.33 23.36
N ASP A 155 7.73 -13.55 23.32
CA ASP A 155 8.34 -12.84 24.44
C ASP A 155 7.41 -11.78 25.04
N PHE A 156 6.64 -11.07 24.22
CA PHE A 156 5.69 -10.04 24.68
C PHE A 156 4.35 -10.62 25.13
N ARG A 157 3.89 -11.70 24.48
CA ARG A 157 2.54 -12.25 24.64
C ARG A 157 2.20 -12.61 26.09
N LYS A 158 3.16 -13.24 26.80
CA LYS A 158 2.94 -13.72 28.16
C LYS A 158 2.64 -12.57 29.13
N GLU A 159 3.50 -11.56 29.14
CA GLU A 159 3.36 -10.38 30.00
C GLU A 159 2.10 -9.59 29.64
N PHE A 160 1.83 -9.45 28.33
CA PHE A 160 0.61 -8.80 27.86
C PHE A 160 -0.65 -9.51 28.37
N LEU A 161 -0.74 -10.84 28.24
CA LEU A 161 -1.90 -11.61 28.71
C LEU A 161 -2.07 -11.54 30.23
N GLN A 162 -0.99 -11.53 31.00
CA GLN A 162 -1.06 -11.33 32.45
C GLN A 162 -1.64 -9.95 32.80
N LYS A 163 -1.17 -8.89 32.12
CA LYS A 163 -1.71 -7.54 32.30
C LYS A 163 -3.18 -7.48 31.86
N LEU A 164 -3.52 -8.08 30.73
CA LEU A 164 -4.87 -8.14 30.20
C LEU A 164 -5.83 -8.81 31.20
N ALA A 165 -5.45 -9.98 31.74
CA ALA A 165 -6.25 -10.69 32.74
C ALA A 165 -6.49 -9.88 34.01
N SER A 166 -5.54 -9.02 34.40
CA SER A 166 -5.72 -8.11 35.55
C SER A 166 -6.68 -6.96 35.28
N MET A 167 -6.89 -6.61 34.01
CA MET A 167 -7.75 -5.51 33.56
C MET A 167 -9.13 -5.99 33.11
N THR A 168 -9.28 -7.26 32.72
CA THR A 168 -10.56 -7.83 32.27
C THR A 168 -11.53 -7.97 33.46
N PRO A 169 -12.67 -7.25 33.48
CA PRO A 169 -13.64 -7.36 34.56
C PRO A 169 -14.24 -8.78 34.63
N GLN A 170 -14.35 -9.33 35.84
CA GLN A 170 -14.93 -10.67 36.03
C GLN A 170 -16.40 -10.77 35.58
N GLY A 171 -17.11 -9.63 35.53
CA GLY A 171 -18.47 -9.55 35.01
C GLY A 171 -18.60 -9.90 33.53
N VAL A 172 -17.52 -9.78 32.74
CA VAL A 172 -17.47 -10.21 31.34
C VAL A 172 -17.82 -11.69 31.23
N PHE A 173 -17.17 -12.54 32.02
CA PHE A 173 -17.40 -13.99 32.00
C PHE A 173 -18.76 -14.40 32.58
N LYS A 174 -19.48 -13.47 33.22
CA LYS A 174 -20.84 -13.65 33.73
C LYS A 174 -21.91 -13.04 32.82
N GLY A 175 -21.52 -12.35 31.74
CA GLY A 175 -22.43 -11.60 30.87
C GLY A 175 -23.06 -10.37 31.52
N THR A 176 -22.50 -9.88 32.63
CA THR A 176 -23.00 -8.70 33.36
C THR A 176 -22.24 -7.43 33.02
N THR A 177 -21.11 -7.55 32.33
CA THR A 177 -20.23 -6.45 31.92
C THR A 177 -19.78 -6.68 30.49
N GLN A 178 -19.71 -5.61 29.70
CA GLN A 178 -19.16 -5.63 28.35
C GLN A 178 -18.16 -4.50 28.20
N VAL A 179 -17.05 -4.76 27.51
CA VAL A 179 -16.06 -3.73 27.17
C VAL A 179 -15.91 -3.68 25.67
N VAL A 180 -16.01 -2.50 25.08
CA VAL A 180 -15.90 -2.29 23.64
C VAL A 180 -14.82 -1.25 23.37
N LEU A 181 -13.80 -1.64 22.61
CA LEU A 181 -12.85 -0.75 22.00
C LEU A 181 -13.52 0.01 20.85
N ILE A 182 -13.50 1.33 20.94
CA ILE A 182 -13.97 2.25 19.92
C ILE A 182 -12.75 3.01 19.38
N PRO A 183 -12.19 2.60 18.23
CA PRO A 183 -11.15 3.36 17.56
C PRO A 183 -11.69 4.73 17.12
N LEU A 184 -11.03 5.80 17.52
CA LEU A 184 -11.33 7.16 17.08
C LEU A 184 -10.44 7.56 15.90
N SER A 185 -9.17 7.18 15.96
CA SER A 185 -8.20 7.39 14.89
C SER A 185 -7.12 6.32 14.93
N ILE A 186 -6.72 5.85 13.75
CA ILE A 186 -5.54 5.00 13.56
C ILE A 186 -4.67 5.71 12.53
N GLU A 187 -3.54 6.25 12.97
CA GLU A 187 -2.63 6.96 12.08
C GLU A 187 -1.97 6.01 11.08
N SER A 188 -1.58 6.56 9.93
CA SER A 188 -0.81 5.83 8.93
C SER A 188 0.48 5.27 9.53
N PRO A 189 0.79 3.98 9.29
CA PRO A 189 2.00 3.34 9.81
C PRO A 189 3.26 4.08 9.39
N THR A 190 4.08 4.46 10.37
CA THR A 190 5.39 5.07 10.13
C THR A 190 6.43 3.97 10.13
N LYS A 191 7.16 3.81 9.02
CA LYS A 191 8.28 2.86 8.94
C LYS A 191 9.42 3.35 9.83
N ILE A 192 9.89 2.49 10.73
CA ILE A 192 10.97 2.79 11.67
C ILE A 192 12.25 2.02 11.34
N GLU A 193 12.12 0.88 10.67
CA GLU A 193 13.22 0.03 10.19
C GLU A 193 12.70 -0.81 9.02
N GLU A 194 13.58 -1.53 8.33
CA GLU A 194 13.15 -2.54 7.37
C GLU A 194 12.25 -3.59 8.03
N GLY A 195 11.08 -3.80 7.44
CA GLY A 195 10.05 -4.68 8.00
C GLY A 195 9.55 -4.30 9.40
N LYS A 196 9.73 -3.06 9.87
CA LYS A 196 9.18 -2.59 11.15
C LYS A 196 8.44 -1.27 11.02
N TRP A 197 7.29 -1.20 11.68
CA TRP A 197 6.42 -0.03 11.67
C TRP A 197 5.97 0.35 13.07
N LYS A 198 5.67 1.62 13.23
CA LYS A 198 4.98 2.20 14.37
C LYS A 198 3.62 2.70 13.95
N VAL A 199 2.57 2.35 14.69
CA VAL A 199 1.20 2.79 14.47
C VAL A 199 0.70 3.49 15.74
N LYS A 200 0.15 4.69 15.60
CA LYS A 200 -0.53 5.37 16.71
C LYS A 200 -2.03 5.11 16.61
N MET A 201 -2.62 4.69 17.72
CA MET A 201 -4.05 4.44 17.86
C MET A 201 -4.59 5.32 18.99
N ILE A 202 -5.60 6.12 18.65
CA ILE A 202 -6.42 6.87 19.60
C ILE A 202 -7.76 6.17 19.66
N ALA A 203 -8.14 5.71 20.83
CA ALA A 203 -9.36 4.93 21.02
C ALA A 203 -9.90 5.11 22.44
N ASN A 204 -11.13 4.63 22.66
CA ASN A 204 -11.73 4.52 23.98
C ASN A 204 -12.10 3.06 24.25
N LEU A 205 -12.04 2.66 25.52
CA LEU A 205 -12.72 1.48 26.02
C LEU A 205 -14.00 1.93 26.70
N ASN A 206 -15.14 1.56 26.13
CA ASN A 206 -16.44 1.79 26.75
C ASN A 206 -16.81 0.56 27.55
N VAL A 207 -16.96 0.72 28.87
CA VAL A 207 -17.35 -0.33 29.81
C VAL A 207 -18.83 -0.17 30.12
N PHE A 208 -19.62 -1.17 29.78
CA PHE A 208 -21.05 -1.22 30.08
C PHE A 208 -21.29 -2.27 31.15
N ASP A 209 -22.09 -1.95 32.16
CA ASP A 209 -22.55 -2.90 33.16
C ASP A 209 -24.07 -2.80 33.33
N GLN A 210 -24.68 -3.79 33.97
CA GLN A 210 -26.15 -3.85 34.16
C GLN A 210 -26.72 -2.71 35.02
N THR A 211 -25.88 -1.97 35.75
CA THR A 211 -26.27 -0.86 36.63
C THR A 211 -26.02 0.51 36.00
N ASN A 212 -25.15 0.58 34.99
CA ASN A 212 -24.72 1.79 34.30
C ASN A 212 -24.75 1.58 32.78
N ASN A 213 -25.94 1.71 32.20
CA ASN A 213 -26.13 1.62 30.75
C ASN A 213 -25.55 2.81 29.96
N LEU A 214 -25.17 3.91 30.63
CA LEU A 214 -24.49 5.05 29.99
C LEU A 214 -23.03 4.72 29.68
N GLY A 215 -22.48 3.73 30.40
CA GLY A 215 -21.12 3.24 30.23
C GLY A 215 -20.05 4.17 30.82
N GLU A 216 -18.95 3.60 31.28
CA GLU A 216 -17.73 4.31 31.63
C GLU A 216 -16.80 4.37 30.42
N VAL A 217 -16.22 5.53 30.14
CA VAL A 217 -15.31 5.74 29.01
C VAL A 217 -13.88 5.87 29.53
N ILE A 218 -13.02 4.93 29.13
CA ILE A 218 -11.61 4.89 29.50
C ILE A 218 -10.76 5.18 28.26
N PRO A 219 -9.97 6.27 28.22
CA PRO A 219 -9.07 6.54 27.10
C PRO A 219 -8.04 5.41 26.88
N PHE A 220 -7.88 5.00 25.63
CA PHE A 220 -7.00 3.93 25.19
C PHE A 220 -6.09 4.40 24.05
N ASN A 221 -5.22 5.36 24.36
CA ASN A 221 -4.27 5.89 23.39
C ASN A 221 -2.97 5.08 23.46
N LYS A 222 -2.51 4.54 22.32
CA LYS A 222 -1.37 3.61 22.27
C LYS A 222 -0.48 3.86 21.06
N GLU A 223 0.83 3.66 21.27
CA GLU A 223 1.80 3.39 20.21
C GLU A 223 2.00 1.87 20.10
N ILE A 224 1.80 1.34 18.89
CA ILE A 224 1.83 -0.09 18.60
C ILE A 224 2.97 -0.35 17.63
N PHE A 225 3.87 -1.25 18.01
CA PHE A 225 5.06 -1.58 17.25
C PHE A 225 4.89 -2.94 16.58
N VAL A 226 5.00 -2.94 15.26
CA VAL A 226 4.71 -4.09 14.40
C VAL A 226 5.97 -4.46 13.63
N ARG A 227 6.23 -5.76 13.47
CA ARG A 227 7.30 -6.26 12.59
C ARG A 227 6.81 -7.34 11.64
N ALA A 228 7.46 -7.44 10.49
CA ALA A 228 7.25 -8.51 9.53
C ALA A 228 7.85 -9.81 10.05
N VAL A 229 7.12 -10.90 9.83
CA VAL A 229 7.55 -12.26 10.12
C VAL A 229 7.17 -13.18 8.96
N VAL A 230 7.79 -14.36 8.91
CA VAL A 230 7.40 -15.39 7.96
C VAL A 230 5.98 -15.84 8.31
N ALA A 231 5.07 -15.72 7.35
CA ALA A 231 3.71 -16.21 7.53
C ALA A 231 3.73 -17.75 7.72
N PRO A 232 2.97 -18.29 8.67
CA PRO A 232 2.88 -19.74 8.85
C PRO A 232 2.26 -20.40 7.62
N SER A 233 2.63 -21.66 7.38
CA SER A 233 2.01 -22.46 6.32
C SER A 233 0.54 -22.74 6.63
N SER A 234 -0.27 -22.83 5.58
CA SER A 234 -1.69 -23.20 5.72
C SER A 234 -1.82 -24.57 6.40
N PRO A 235 -2.63 -24.70 7.45
CA PRO A 235 -2.79 -25.96 8.15
C PRO A 235 -3.68 -26.92 7.37
N VAL A 236 -3.45 -28.22 7.53
CA VAL A 236 -4.25 -29.29 6.91
C VAL A 236 -5.68 -29.35 7.48
N SER A 237 -5.90 -28.87 8.70
CA SER A 237 -7.20 -28.86 9.37
C SER A 237 -7.55 -27.47 9.93
N THR A 238 -8.77 -27.03 9.64
CA THR A 238 -9.32 -25.70 9.97
C THR A 238 -9.78 -25.56 11.42
N SER A 239 -9.89 -26.63 12.19
CA SER A 239 -10.34 -26.60 13.60
C SER A 239 -9.20 -26.62 14.64
N SER A 240 -7.96 -26.60 14.18
CA SER A 240 -6.78 -26.73 15.04
C SER A 240 -6.30 -25.39 15.59
N LEU A 241 -5.50 -25.40 16.67
CA LEU A 241 -4.74 -24.22 17.13
C LEU A 241 -3.87 -23.65 15.99
N ALA A 242 -3.35 -24.51 15.12
CA ALA A 242 -2.60 -24.08 13.94
C ALA A 242 -3.44 -23.23 12.99
N ALA A 243 -4.76 -23.49 12.87
CA ALA A 243 -5.68 -22.64 12.10
C ALA A 243 -5.85 -21.26 12.73
N VAL A 244 -5.97 -21.16 14.05
CA VAL A 244 -6.01 -19.87 14.74
C VAL A 244 -4.72 -19.08 14.49
N ILE A 245 -3.56 -19.71 14.70
CA ILE A 245 -2.25 -19.08 14.48
C ILE A 245 -2.11 -18.65 13.02
N TYR A 246 -2.52 -19.49 12.07
CA TYR A 246 -2.49 -19.16 10.66
C TYR A 246 -3.35 -17.94 10.33
N GLN A 247 -4.60 -17.89 10.80
CA GLN A 247 -5.51 -16.79 10.52
C GLN A 247 -4.97 -15.45 11.05
N VAL A 248 -4.47 -15.42 12.30
CA VAL A 248 -4.00 -14.16 12.90
C VAL A 248 -2.63 -13.71 12.39
N ARG A 249 -1.81 -14.63 11.85
CA ARG A 249 -0.48 -14.35 11.28
C ARG A 249 -0.43 -14.42 9.75
N ALA A 250 -1.56 -14.56 9.06
CA ALA A 250 -1.61 -14.72 7.60
C ALA A 250 -1.00 -13.53 6.85
N SER A 251 -1.09 -12.32 7.43
CA SER A 251 -0.43 -11.12 6.89
C SER A 251 1.09 -11.12 7.07
N GLY A 252 1.67 -12.10 7.76
CA GLY A 252 3.09 -12.16 8.11
C GLY A 252 3.52 -10.96 8.93
N LEU A 253 2.71 -10.57 9.91
CA LEU A 253 2.96 -9.48 10.84
C LEU A 253 2.81 -9.99 12.28
N GLU A 254 3.55 -9.39 13.21
CA GLU A 254 3.33 -9.55 14.64
C GLU A 254 3.56 -8.24 15.39
N ILE A 255 2.86 -8.07 16.51
CA ILE A 255 3.06 -6.95 17.44
C ILE A 255 4.10 -7.36 18.47
N TYR A 256 5.18 -6.60 18.59
CA TYR A 256 6.26 -6.91 19.54
C TYR A 256 6.35 -5.93 20.72
N ALA A 257 5.63 -4.80 20.65
CA ALA A 257 5.48 -3.90 21.78
C ALA A 257 4.24 -3.02 21.64
N ILE A 258 3.64 -2.67 22.78
CA ILE A 258 2.57 -1.67 22.90
C ILE A 258 2.95 -0.73 24.05
N ARG A 259 2.82 0.57 23.84
CA ARG A 259 3.14 1.62 24.82
C ARG A 259 2.03 2.65 24.88
N ASP A 260 1.91 3.35 26.00
CA ASP A 260 1.00 4.48 26.10
C ASP A 260 1.49 5.65 25.23
N LEU A 261 0.55 6.29 24.54
CA LEU A 261 0.83 7.49 23.78
C LEU A 261 1.04 8.65 24.77
N GLN A 262 2.25 9.24 24.78
CA GLN A 262 2.58 10.36 25.65
C GLN A 262 1.82 11.63 25.22
N ALA A 263 1.37 12.44 26.19
CA ALA A 263 0.53 13.61 25.98
C ALA A 263 1.16 14.73 25.14
N GLU A 264 2.47 14.74 24.95
CA GLU A 264 3.20 15.73 24.13
C GLU A 264 2.89 15.67 22.62
N ASN A 265 2.04 14.73 22.18
CA ASN A 265 1.66 14.53 20.78
C ASN A 265 0.13 14.41 20.56
N LEU A 266 -0.67 15.03 21.43
CA LEU A 266 -2.13 15.18 21.24
C LEU A 266 -2.47 16.56 20.68
#